data_AF-A0A8T0XMG2-F1
#
_entry.id   AF-A0A8T0XMG2-F1
#
_cell.length_a   1.000
_cell.length_b   1.000
_cell.length_c   1.000
_cell.angle_alpha   90.00
_cell.angle_beta   90.00
_cell.angle_gamma   90.00
#
_symmetry.space_group_name_H-M   'P 1'
#
loop_
_entity.id
_entity.type
_entity.pdbx_description
1 polymer ?
#
loop_
_entity_poly.entity_id
_entity_poly.type
_entity_poly.pdbx_seq_one_letter_code
_entity_poly.pdbx_strand_id
1 'polypeptide(L)'
;MQRSGATIAFDFFRNKLLTEASILWGSESDKDVAEIKYVPDNKVETVHKLFKFIEDGDLWRWKIPNCKAFSSGLKDLDIEFNVNANSKLFDQLLELDPEHVISRGQVTLLEKQRLIDDCLGKSYEISLGCGQFGNCLAVDADSISNLRSELGHQLASKSRNLNLRGIGAVVYKVPELNNDQMLKISLRSLEQEDTTSISQEYGGGGHRNASSFMLSITEFDQWKLS
;
A
#
# COMPACT_ATOMS: atom_id res chain seq x y z
N MET A 1 -17.16 0.09 1.18
CA MET A 1 -17.31 1.18 0.19
C MET A 1 -17.28 0.58 -1.22
N GLN A 2 -18.22 0.93 -2.10
CA GLN A 2 -18.35 0.31 -3.44
C GLN A 2 -17.52 1.00 -4.54
N ARG A 3 -17.20 2.30 -4.39
CA ARG A 3 -16.43 3.11 -5.35
C ARG A 3 -15.42 3.98 -4.60
N SER A 4 -14.28 4.31 -5.21
CA SER A 4 -13.28 5.19 -4.60
C SER A 4 -13.67 6.67 -4.69
N GLY A 5 -13.08 7.51 -3.84
CA GLY A 5 -13.26 8.96 -3.91
C GLY A 5 -12.81 9.54 -5.26
N ALA A 6 -11.74 9.01 -5.84
CA ALA A 6 -11.22 9.42 -7.13
C ALA A 6 -12.23 9.19 -8.27
N THR A 7 -12.88 8.02 -8.31
CA THR A 7 -13.88 7.70 -9.34
C THR A 7 -15.12 8.59 -9.20
N ILE A 8 -15.56 8.85 -7.96
CA ILE A 8 -16.69 9.74 -7.69
C ILE A 8 -16.39 11.17 -8.17
N ALA A 9 -15.19 11.67 -7.88
CA ALA A 9 -14.76 12.99 -8.32
C ALA A 9 -14.71 13.09 -9.86
N PHE A 10 -14.14 12.09 -10.53
CA PHE A 10 -14.08 12.05 -12.00
C PHE A 10 -15.46 12.14 -12.64
N ASP A 11 -16.42 11.31 -12.20
CA ASP A 11 -17.79 11.32 -12.72
C ASP A 11 -18.46 12.68 -12.49
N PHE A 12 -18.31 13.23 -11.28
CA PHE A 12 -18.90 14.53 -10.92
C PHE A 12 -18.38 15.64 -11.82
N PHE A 13 -17.05 15.78 -11.96
CA PHE A 13 -16.45 16.83 -12.77
C PHE A 13 -16.71 16.64 -14.26
N ARG A 14 -16.70 15.40 -14.76
CA ARG A 14 -17.09 15.10 -16.14
C ARG A 14 -18.50 15.60 -16.43
N ASN A 15 -19.47 15.27 -15.58
CA ASN A 15 -20.87 15.69 -15.76
C ASN A 15 -21.04 17.20 -15.61
N LYS A 16 -20.39 17.81 -14.62
CA LYS A 16 -20.43 19.25 -14.40
C LYS A 16 -19.92 20.03 -15.62
N LEU A 17 -18.76 19.64 -16.14
CA LEU A 17 -18.13 20.29 -17.29
C LEU A 17 -18.94 20.12 -18.59
N LEU A 18 -19.59 18.98 -18.79
CA LEU A 18 -20.52 18.76 -19.91
C LEU A 18 -21.78 19.63 -19.78
N THR A 19 -22.28 19.80 -18.56
CA THR A 19 -23.47 20.64 -18.27
C THR A 19 -23.16 22.12 -18.49
N GLU A 20 -22.04 22.62 -17.96
CA GLU A 20 -21.60 24.01 -18.14
C GLU A 20 -21.34 24.34 -19.62
N ALA A 21 -20.68 23.43 -20.34
CA ALA A 21 -20.50 23.50 -21.78
C ALA A 21 -21.85 23.62 -22.53
N SER A 22 -22.83 22.80 -22.17
CA SER A 22 -24.16 22.83 -22.81
C SER A 22 -24.91 24.14 -22.53
N ILE A 23 -24.75 24.73 -21.34
CA ILE A 23 -25.36 26.02 -20.97
C ILE A 23 -24.72 27.19 -21.73
N LEU A 24 -23.40 27.18 -21.89
CA LEU A 24 -22.66 28.20 -22.65
C LEU A 24 -23.02 28.21 -24.15
N TRP A 25 -23.40 27.05 -24.70
CA TRP A 25 -23.64 26.87 -26.14
C TRP A 25 -25.13 26.92 -26.51
N GLY A 26 -26.04 26.90 -25.54
CA GLY A 26 -27.49 27.00 -25.74
C GLY A 26 -27.99 28.37 -26.26
N SER A 27 -27.11 29.29 -26.64
CA SER A 27 -27.47 30.59 -27.22
C SER A 27 -27.08 30.80 -28.69
N GLU A 28 -26.39 29.86 -29.35
CA GLU A 28 -26.08 29.96 -30.78
C GLU A 28 -26.57 28.73 -31.56
N SER A 29 -27.26 29.02 -32.66
CA SER A 29 -28.06 28.14 -33.51
C SER A 29 -27.35 26.91 -34.08
N ASP A 30 -28.12 25.83 -34.24
CA ASP A 30 -27.98 24.71 -35.19
C ASP A 30 -26.82 24.82 -36.18
N LYS A 31 -25.71 24.15 -35.88
CA LYS A 31 -24.72 23.57 -36.83
C LYS A 31 -23.68 22.78 -36.03
N ASP A 32 -23.61 21.47 -36.28
CA ASP A 32 -22.59 20.52 -35.80
C ASP A 32 -22.10 20.76 -34.37
N VAL A 33 -22.88 20.30 -33.39
CA VAL A 33 -22.45 20.27 -31.98
C VAL A 33 -21.31 19.27 -31.87
N ALA A 34 -20.07 19.76 -32.03
CA ALA A 34 -18.88 19.03 -31.62
C ALA A 34 -19.03 18.75 -30.13
N GLU A 35 -19.36 17.50 -29.78
CA GLU A 35 -19.41 17.04 -28.40
C GLU A 35 -18.11 17.45 -27.72
N ILE A 36 -18.17 18.27 -26.67
CA ILE A 36 -16.96 18.75 -25.99
C ILE A 36 -16.30 17.54 -25.32
N LYS A 37 -15.18 17.10 -25.91
CA LYS A 37 -14.40 15.96 -25.45
C LYS A 37 -13.15 16.45 -24.74
N TYR A 38 -13.16 16.39 -23.42
CA TYR A 38 -12.01 16.70 -22.57
C TYR A 38 -10.93 15.60 -22.60
N VAL A 39 -11.32 14.39 -22.99
CA VAL A 39 -10.41 13.26 -23.23
C VAL A 39 -10.49 12.92 -24.71
N PRO A 40 -9.37 12.90 -25.45
CA PRO A 40 -9.35 12.48 -26.85
C PRO A 40 -9.96 11.08 -27.02
N ASP A 41 -10.73 10.86 -28.09
CA ASP A 41 -11.43 9.58 -28.33
C ASP A 41 -10.49 8.37 -28.28
N ASN A 42 -9.27 8.52 -28.83
CA ASN A 42 -8.24 7.49 -28.82
C ASN A 42 -7.63 7.22 -27.43
N LYS A 43 -7.97 8.02 -26.41
CA LYS A 43 -7.47 7.89 -25.02
C LYS A 43 -8.55 7.45 -24.03
N VAL A 44 -9.83 7.51 -24.38
CA VAL A 44 -10.96 7.23 -23.46
C VAL A 44 -10.85 5.85 -22.80
N GLU A 45 -10.58 4.81 -23.57
CA GLU A 45 -10.45 3.44 -23.05
C GLU A 45 -9.27 3.31 -22.08
N THR A 46 -8.13 3.92 -22.43
CA THR A 46 -6.93 3.94 -21.59
C THR A 46 -7.19 4.63 -20.26
N VAL A 47 -7.80 5.81 -20.29
CA VAL A 47 -8.17 6.56 -19.08
C VAL A 47 -9.11 5.74 -18.20
N HIS A 48 -10.15 5.12 -18.77
CA HIS A 48 -11.03 4.23 -17.99
C HIS A 48 -10.28 3.04 -17.36
N LYS A 49 -9.31 2.44 -18.06
CA LYS A 49 -8.47 1.36 -17.52
C LYS A 49 -7.63 1.86 -16.34
N LEU A 50 -7.01 3.04 -16.44
CA LEU A 50 -6.24 3.67 -15.37
C LEU A 50 -7.09 3.88 -14.11
N PHE A 51 -8.30 4.45 -14.25
CA PHE A 51 -9.21 4.66 -13.12
C PHE A 51 -9.61 3.37 -12.42
N LYS A 52 -9.83 2.28 -13.16
CA LYS A 52 -10.14 0.96 -12.57
C LYS A 52 -8.98 0.45 -11.71
N PHE A 53 -7.73 0.57 -12.17
CA PHE A 53 -6.57 0.19 -11.37
C PHE A 53 -6.43 1.06 -10.13
N ILE A 54 -6.59 2.38 -10.27
CA ILE A 54 -6.51 3.31 -9.13
C ILE A 54 -7.58 2.97 -8.08
N GLU A 55 -8.83 2.73 -8.50
CA GLU A 55 -9.92 2.36 -7.58
C GLU A 55 -9.68 1.02 -6.89
N ASP A 56 -9.20 0.00 -7.61
CA ASP A 56 -8.94 -1.32 -7.05
C ASP A 56 -7.81 -1.28 -6.00
N GLY A 57 -6.79 -0.45 -6.23
CA GLY A 57 -5.71 -0.18 -5.26
C GLY A 57 -6.13 0.70 -4.09
N ASP A 58 -6.85 1.80 -4.33
CA ASP A 58 -7.33 2.74 -3.29
C ASP A 58 -8.28 2.05 -2.29
N LEU A 59 -9.13 1.14 -2.78
CA LEU A 59 -10.03 0.33 -1.95
C LEU A 59 -9.36 -0.93 -1.39
N TRP A 60 -8.07 -1.13 -1.64
CA TRP A 60 -7.28 -2.28 -1.19
C TRP A 60 -7.87 -3.65 -1.59
N ARG A 61 -8.53 -3.72 -2.75
CA ARG A 61 -9.26 -4.91 -3.21
C ARG A 61 -8.35 -5.90 -3.92
N TRP A 62 -7.44 -5.40 -4.73
CA TRP A 62 -6.49 -6.19 -5.53
C TRP A 62 -7.14 -7.28 -6.40
N LYS A 63 -8.35 -7.02 -6.92
CA LYS A 63 -9.08 -7.96 -7.76
C LYS A 63 -8.63 -7.94 -9.20
N ILE A 64 -8.12 -6.81 -9.68
CA ILE A 64 -7.70 -6.66 -11.08
C ILE A 64 -6.28 -7.23 -11.22
N PRO A 65 -6.04 -8.16 -12.18
CA PRO A 65 -4.70 -8.67 -12.45
C PRO A 65 -3.70 -7.53 -12.72
N ASN A 66 -2.48 -7.67 -12.21
CA ASN A 66 -1.42 -6.66 -12.31
C ASN A 66 -1.71 -5.31 -11.62
N CYS A 67 -2.82 -5.15 -10.88
CA CYS A 67 -3.10 -3.88 -10.19
C CYS A 67 -2.01 -3.49 -9.19
N LYS A 68 -1.47 -4.45 -8.43
CA LYS A 68 -0.33 -4.20 -7.53
C LYS A 68 0.90 -3.70 -8.29
N ALA A 69 1.17 -4.28 -9.47
CA ALA A 69 2.27 -3.85 -10.33
C ALA A 69 2.02 -2.46 -10.88
N PHE A 70 0.83 -2.18 -11.39
CA PHE A 70 0.44 -0.83 -11.81
C PHE A 70 0.61 0.20 -10.68
N SER A 71 0.08 -0.07 -9.49
CA SER A 71 0.20 0.83 -8.33
C SER A 71 1.65 1.06 -7.91
N SER A 72 2.50 0.01 -7.95
CA SER A 72 3.93 0.16 -7.69
C SER A 72 4.58 1.01 -8.78
N GLY A 73 4.33 0.71 -10.06
CA GLY A 73 4.93 1.42 -11.18
C GLY A 73 4.51 2.89 -11.25
N LEU A 74 3.26 3.21 -10.89
CA LEU A 74 2.77 4.58 -10.80
C LEU A 74 3.51 5.35 -9.71
N LYS A 75 3.78 4.71 -8.57
CA LYS A 75 4.64 5.28 -7.52
C LYS A 75 6.08 5.47 -8.00
N ASP A 76 6.61 4.52 -8.76
CA ASP A 76 7.98 4.57 -9.31
C ASP A 76 8.16 5.66 -10.37
N LEU A 77 7.07 6.25 -10.90
CA LEU A 77 7.13 7.42 -11.78
C LEU A 77 7.38 8.72 -11.02
N ASP A 78 7.19 8.74 -9.70
CA ASP A 78 7.41 9.91 -8.82
C ASP A 78 6.77 11.21 -9.36
N ILE A 79 5.51 11.11 -9.80
CA ILE A 79 4.79 12.24 -10.39
C ILE A 79 4.45 13.26 -9.31
N GLU A 80 4.80 14.52 -9.54
CA GLU A 80 4.35 15.66 -8.74
C GLU A 80 2.89 15.99 -9.05
N PHE A 81 1.99 15.71 -8.10
CA PHE A 81 0.54 15.87 -8.25
C PHE A 81 0.03 17.29 -7.92
N ASN A 82 0.87 18.19 -7.42
CA ASN A 82 0.52 19.59 -7.25
C ASN A 82 0.56 20.31 -8.60
N VAL A 83 -0.63 20.64 -9.15
CA VAL A 83 -0.76 21.34 -10.45
C VAL A 83 -0.03 22.68 -10.51
N ASN A 84 0.17 23.36 -9.37
CA ASN A 84 0.91 24.63 -9.33
C ASN A 84 2.43 24.40 -9.45
N ALA A 85 2.91 23.23 -9.03
CA ALA A 85 4.31 22.84 -9.18
C ALA A 85 4.57 22.08 -10.49
N ASN A 86 3.56 21.40 -11.02
CA ASN A 86 3.62 20.61 -12.24
C ASN A 86 2.53 21.03 -13.22
N SER A 87 2.86 22.02 -14.06
CA SER A 87 1.96 22.53 -15.10
C SER A 87 1.65 21.51 -16.21
N LYS A 88 2.42 20.42 -16.30
CA LYS A 88 2.23 19.34 -17.29
C LYS A 88 1.51 18.13 -16.71
N LEU A 89 1.00 18.20 -15.48
CA LEU A 89 0.41 17.05 -14.79
C LEU A 89 -0.69 16.38 -15.61
N PHE A 90 -1.59 17.16 -16.19
CA PHE A 90 -2.69 16.61 -17.00
C PHE A 90 -2.16 15.82 -18.21
N ASP A 91 -1.24 16.41 -18.97
CA ASP A 91 -0.63 15.77 -20.13
C ASP A 91 0.14 14.51 -19.73
N GLN A 92 0.90 14.56 -18.63
CA GLN A 92 1.64 13.41 -18.11
C GLN A 92 0.71 12.24 -17.75
N LEU A 93 -0.40 12.52 -17.07
CA LEU A 93 -1.37 11.48 -16.70
C LEU A 93 -2.11 10.93 -17.92
N LEU A 94 -2.40 11.77 -18.91
CA LEU A 94 -3.07 11.37 -20.15
C LEU A 94 -2.17 10.51 -21.07
N GLU A 95 -0.86 10.72 -20.97
CA GLU A 95 0.16 9.96 -21.72
C GLU A 95 0.64 8.69 -21.01
N LEU A 96 0.08 8.34 -19.83
CA LEU A 96 0.40 7.07 -19.18
C LEU A 96 -0.02 5.88 -20.05
N ASP A 97 0.95 5.05 -20.40
CA ASP A 97 0.72 3.71 -20.95
C ASP A 97 0.64 2.69 -19.81
N PRO A 98 -0.54 2.10 -19.54
CA PRO A 98 -0.72 1.12 -18.48
C PRO A 98 0.26 -0.06 -18.55
N GLU A 99 0.61 -0.53 -19.74
CA GLU A 99 1.51 -1.70 -19.89
C GLU A 99 2.94 -1.33 -19.51
N HIS A 100 3.41 -0.13 -19.90
CA HIS A 100 4.71 0.38 -19.46
C HIS A 100 4.76 0.58 -17.93
N VAL A 101 3.70 1.15 -17.34
CA VAL A 101 3.61 1.34 -15.89
C VAL A 101 3.63 -0.01 -15.16
N ILE A 102 2.88 -0.99 -15.64
CA ILE A 102 2.86 -2.35 -15.08
C ILE A 102 4.24 -2.99 -15.17
N SER A 103 4.89 -2.95 -16.33
CA SER A 103 6.22 -3.55 -16.53
C SER A 103 7.26 -2.95 -15.58
N ARG A 104 7.26 -1.61 -15.41
CA ARG A 104 8.12 -0.94 -14.43
C ARG A 104 7.84 -1.42 -13.01
N GLY A 105 6.57 -1.44 -12.62
CA GLY A 105 6.19 -1.88 -11.28
C GLY A 105 6.49 -3.35 -11.00
N GLN A 106 6.45 -4.23 -12.01
CA GLN A 106 6.86 -5.63 -11.87
C GLN A 106 8.33 -5.75 -11.48
N VAL A 107 9.23 -4.96 -12.08
CA VAL A 107 10.65 -4.95 -11.70
C VAL A 107 10.82 -4.59 -10.23
N THR A 108 10.15 -3.52 -9.78
CA THR A 108 10.19 -3.08 -8.38
C THR A 108 9.59 -4.11 -7.44
N LEU A 109 8.48 -4.75 -7.81
CA LEU A 109 7.87 -5.81 -7.00
C LEU A 109 8.76 -7.04 -6.87
N LEU A 110 9.45 -7.43 -7.95
CA LEU A 110 10.40 -8.54 -7.93
C LEU A 110 11.57 -8.25 -6.97
N GLU A 111 12.13 -7.04 -7.02
CA GLU A 111 13.21 -6.67 -6.09
C GLU A 111 12.73 -6.60 -4.64
N LYS A 112 11.54 -6.02 -4.39
CA LYS A 112 10.92 -6.03 -3.06
C LYS A 112 10.72 -7.46 -2.55
N GLN A 113 10.22 -8.36 -3.40
CA GLN A 113 10.01 -9.75 -3.02
C GLN A 113 11.34 -10.46 -2.75
N ARG A 114 12.39 -10.22 -3.55
CA ARG A 114 13.74 -10.76 -3.30
C ARG A 114 14.29 -10.34 -1.94
N LEU A 115 14.12 -9.08 -1.58
CA LEU A 115 14.51 -8.55 -0.26
C LEU A 115 13.70 -9.19 0.88
N ILE A 116 12.40 -9.35 0.67
CA ILE A 116 11.52 -10.03 1.63
C ILE A 116 11.95 -11.49 1.80
N ASP A 117 12.20 -12.22 0.73
CA ASP A 117 12.61 -13.62 0.77
C ASP A 117 13.94 -13.82 1.51
N ASP A 118 14.93 -12.96 1.25
CA ASP A 118 16.22 -12.96 1.98
C ASP A 118 16.01 -12.70 3.48
N CYS A 119 15.13 -11.75 3.83
CA CYS A 119 14.81 -11.44 5.22
C CYS A 119 14.03 -12.60 5.89
N LEU A 120 13.01 -13.15 5.22
CA LEU A 120 12.26 -14.32 5.68
C LEU A 120 13.17 -15.53 5.91
N GLY A 121 14.23 -15.70 5.12
CA GLY A 121 15.24 -16.75 5.32
C GLY A 121 15.97 -16.65 6.67
N LYS A 122 16.05 -15.44 7.24
CA LYS A 122 16.72 -15.12 8.51
C LYS A 122 15.77 -15.07 9.71
N SER A 123 14.48 -15.40 9.51
CA SER A 123 13.48 -15.40 10.58
C SER A 123 13.82 -16.40 11.69
N TYR A 124 13.51 -16.05 12.93
CA TYR A 124 13.70 -16.89 14.11
C TYR A 124 12.43 -16.93 14.97
N GLU A 125 12.28 -17.95 15.80
CA GLU A 125 11.13 -18.06 16.71
C GLU A 125 11.32 -17.19 17.95
N ILE A 126 10.23 -16.57 18.39
CA ILE A 126 10.14 -15.81 19.64
C ILE A 126 8.95 -16.27 20.47
N SER A 127 9.08 -16.14 21.78
CA SER A 127 8.03 -16.31 22.79
C SER A 127 7.46 -14.94 23.14
N LEU A 128 6.34 -14.57 22.50
CA LEU A 128 5.76 -13.23 22.64
C LEU A 128 5.36 -12.97 24.10
N GLY A 129 5.86 -11.86 24.64
CA GLY A 129 5.65 -11.49 26.04
C GLY A 129 6.13 -12.57 27.01
N CYS A 130 7.29 -13.16 26.74
CA CYS A 130 7.83 -14.29 27.52
C CYS A 130 6.84 -15.47 27.64
N GLY A 131 6.07 -15.71 26.58
CA GLY A 131 5.15 -16.84 26.44
C GLY A 131 3.69 -16.49 26.73
N GLN A 132 3.40 -15.30 27.25
CA GLN A 132 2.04 -14.86 27.55
C GLN A 132 1.13 -14.86 26.31
N PHE A 133 1.68 -14.59 25.13
CA PHE A 133 0.91 -14.51 23.89
C PHE A 133 1.23 -15.64 22.90
N GLY A 134 1.94 -16.67 23.36
CA GLY A 134 2.39 -17.80 22.56
C GLY A 134 3.56 -17.45 21.64
N ASN A 135 3.88 -18.37 20.73
CA ASN A 135 5.09 -18.28 19.91
C ASN A 135 4.76 -17.86 18.48
N CYS A 136 5.67 -17.12 17.85
CA CYS A 136 5.61 -16.75 16.45
C CYS A 136 7.01 -16.53 15.87
N LEU A 137 7.11 -16.34 14.55
CA LEU A 137 8.37 -15.90 13.95
C LEU A 137 8.54 -14.38 14.06
N ALA A 138 9.79 -13.99 14.32
CA ALA A 138 10.30 -12.64 14.22
C ALA A 138 11.40 -12.54 13.17
N VAL A 139 11.68 -11.31 12.74
CA VAL A 139 12.82 -11.01 11.89
C VAL A 139 13.32 -9.58 12.12
N ASP A 140 14.64 -9.42 12.13
CA ASP A 140 15.28 -8.11 12.14
C ASP A 140 15.29 -7.52 10.71
N ALA A 141 14.74 -6.32 10.57
CA ALA A 141 14.42 -5.72 9.27
C ALA A 141 14.82 -4.25 9.19
N ASP A 142 15.89 -3.83 9.89
CA ASP A 142 16.40 -2.45 9.85
C ASP A 142 16.57 -1.91 8.43
N SER A 143 17.11 -2.73 7.52
CA SER A 143 17.40 -2.35 6.13
C SER A 143 16.18 -2.28 5.22
N ILE A 144 15.05 -2.88 5.61
CA ILE A 144 13.82 -2.96 4.80
C ILE A 144 12.55 -2.66 5.61
N SER A 145 12.66 -1.82 6.63
CA SER A 145 11.55 -1.44 7.53
C SER A 145 10.38 -0.76 6.80
N ASN A 146 10.63 -0.19 5.62
CA ASN A 146 9.61 0.30 4.69
C ASN A 146 8.70 -0.81 4.14
N LEU A 147 9.17 -2.07 4.11
CA LEU A 147 8.42 -3.26 3.66
C LEU A 147 7.76 -4.04 4.80
N ARG A 148 7.83 -3.55 6.05
CA ARG A 148 7.32 -4.25 7.26
C ARG A 148 5.90 -4.81 7.15
N SER A 149 5.01 -4.15 6.40
CA SER A 149 3.64 -4.63 6.24
C SER A 149 3.56 -5.92 5.43
N GLU A 150 4.24 -5.96 4.29
CA GLU A 150 4.26 -7.13 3.40
C GLU A 150 5.11 -8.25 4.01
N LEU A 151 6.32 -7.89 4.49
CA LEU A 151 7.21 -8.81 5.20
C LEU A 151 6.51 -9.46 6.40
N GLY A 152 5.84 -8.67 7.25
CA GLY A 152 5.16 -9.18 8.43
C GLY A 152 3.98 -10.10 8.07
N HIS A 153 3.24 -9.81 7.01
CA HIS A 153 2.14 -10.68 6.56
C HIS A 153 2.66 -12.03 6.04
N GLN A 154 3.72 -12.02 5.22
CA GLN A 154 4.36 -13.25 4.75
C GLN A 154 5.01 -14.03 5.91
N LEU A 155 5.62 -13.33 6.87
CA LEU A 155 6.15 -13.92 8.09
C LEU A 155 5.05 -14.58 8.94
N ALA A 156 3.88 -13.95 9.07
CA ALA A 156 2.73 -14.52 9.78
C ALA A 156 2.22 -15.82 9.12
N SER A 157 2.17 -15.85 7.78
CA SER A 157 1.89 -17.07 7.02
C SER A 157 2.94 -18.15 7.26
N LYS A 158 4.23 -17.78 7.26
CA LYS A 158 5.33 -18.71 7.56
C LYS A 158 5.22 -19.27 8.99
N SER A 159 4.93 -18.43 9.99
CA SER A 159 4.70 -18.86 11.38
C SER A 159 3.58 -19.90 11.46
N ARG A 160 2.43 -19.64 10.82
CA ARG A 160 1.30 -20.57 10.81
C ARG A 160 1.65 -21.90 10.17
N ASN A 161 2.42 -21.89 9.08
CA ASN A 161 2.87 -23.11 8.40
C ASN A 161 3.84 -23.95 9.26
N LEU A 162 4.50 -23.33 10.25
CA LEU A 162 5.32 -24.01 11.26
C LEU A 162 4.54 -24.39 12.53
N ASN A 163 3.20 -24.32 12.51
CA ASN A 163 2.32 -24.56 13.65
C ASN A 163 2.51 -23.58 14.84
N LEU A 164 3.06 -22.39 14.57
CA LEU A 164 3.09 -21.28 15.52
C LEU A 164 1.82 -20.42 15.37
N ARG A 165 1.66 -19.38 16.21
CA ARG A 165 0.59 -18.39 16.04
C ARG A 165 0.67 -17.79 14.63
N GLY A 166 -0.48 -17.44 14.06
CA GLY A 166 -0.58 -16.79 12.74
C GLY A 166 -0.17 -15.32 12.78
N ILE A 167 0.96 -15.02 13.41
CA ILE A 167 1.51 -13.70 13.70
C ILE A 167 2.95 -13.65 13.18
N GLY A 168 3.35 -12.51 12.63
CA GLY A 168 4.73 -12.21 12.26
C GLY A 168 5.18 -10.92 12.94
N ALA A 169 6.33 -10.95 13.58
CA ALA A 169 6.93 -9.79 14.23
C ALA A 169 8.10 -9.23 13.40
N VAL A 170 7.93 -8.02 12.86
CA VAL A 170 9.00 -7.30 12.17
C VAL A 170 9.66 -6.33 13.13
N VAL A 171 10.96 -6.52 13.36
CA VAL A 171 11.74 -5.81 14.38
C VAL A 171 12.72 -4.88 13.70
N TYR A 172 12.70 -3.60 14.07
CA TYR A 172 13.58 -2.60 13.45
C TYR A 172 13.76 -1.37 14.33
N LYS A 173 14.87 -0.66 14.18
CA LYS A 173 15.16 0.62 14.81
C LYS A 173 14.43 1.76 14.12
N VAL A 174 14.14 2.82 14.86
CA VAL A 174 13.51 4.04 14.34
C VAL A 174 14.50 5.19 14.52
N PRO A 175 15.32 5.51 13.50
CA PRO A 175 16.38 6.51 13.61
C PRO A 175 15.89 7.88 14.11
N GLU A 176 14.66 8.25 13.77
CA GLU A 176 14.03 9.51 14.15
C GLU A 176 13.86 9.67 15.67
N LEU A 177 13.92 8.59 16.44
CA LEU A 177 13.85 8.61 17.90
C LEU A 177 15.19 8.93 18.57
N ASN A 178 16.31 8.97 17.82
CA ASN A 178 17.67 9.16 18.34
C ASN A 178 17.99 8.27 19.56
N ASN A 179 17.46 7.05 19.56
CA ASN A 179 17.65 6.08 20.64
C ASN A 179 17.91 4.69 20.07
N ASP A 180 19.19 4.36 19.94
CA ASP A 180 19.65 3.09 19.37
C ASP A 180 19.39 1.86 20.27
N GLN A 181 18.87 2.06 21.49
CA GLN A 181 18.52 1.01 22.43
C GLN A 181 17.05 0.59 22.33
N MET A 182 16.27 1.24 21.48
CA MET A 182 14.84 0.95 21.30
C MET A 182 14.56 0.31 19.94
N LEU A 183 13.74 -0.73 19.96
CA LEU A 183 13.24 -1.46 18.81
C LEU A 183 11.75 -1.21 18.65
N LYS A 184 11.32 -0.98 17.42
CA LYS A 184 9.92 -1.03 17.04
C LYS A 184 9.56 -2.44 16.63
N ILE A 185 8.55 -2.99 17.28
CA ILE A 185 7.99 -4.30 16.98
C ILE A 185 6.68 -4.08 16.22
N SER A 186 6.68 -4.35 14.92
CA SER A 186 5.49 -4.26 14.07
C SER A 186 4.90 -5.65 13.87
N LEU A 187 3.73 -5.88 14.46
CA LEU A 187 3.02 -7.13 14.32
C LEU A 187 2.10 -7.10 13.09
N ARG A 188 2.05 -8.24 12.41
CA ARG A 188 1.04 -8.55 11.41
C ARG A 188 0.44 -9.89 11.73
N SER A 189 -0.84 -10.06 11.46
CA SER A 189 -1.50 -11.33 11.69
C SER A 189 -2.45 -11.73 10.58
N LEU A 190 -2.79 -13.01 10.59
CA LEU A 190 -3.80 -13.60 9.73
C LEU A 190 -5.19 -13.47 10.38
N GLU A 191 -6.23 -13.59 9.56
CA GLU A 191 -7.60 -13.14 9.84
C GLU A 191 -8.25 -13.55 11.17
N GLN A 192 -7.80 -14.64 11.80
CA GLN A 192 -8.37 -15.13 13.06
C GLN A 192 -7.72 -14.50 14.30
N GLU A 193 -6.55 -13.90 14.13
CA GLU A 193 -5.69 -13.43 15.21
C GLU A 193 -5.85 -11.92 15.44
N ASP A 194 -5.83 -11.49 16.70
CA ASP A 194 -5.83 -10.09 17.09
C ASP A 194 -4.48 -9.71 17.71
N THR A 195 -3.80 -8.73 17.12
CA THR A 195 -2.51 -8.20 17.56
C THR A 195 -2.62 -6.99 18.47
N THR A 196 -3.82 -6.43 18.65
CA THR A 196 -4.02 -5.20 19.43
C THR A 196 -3.82 -5.43 20.91
N SER A 197 -4.34 -6.53 21.45
CA SER A 197 -4.17 -6.93 22.87
C SER A 197 -2.69 -7.02 23.26
N ILE A 198 -1.87 -7.61 22.39
CA ILE A 198 -0.41 -7.71 22.59
C ILE A 198 0.20 -6.31 22.60
N SER A 199 -0.09 -5.50 21.58
CA SER A 199 0.51 -4.17 21.50
C SER A 199 0.11 -3.24 22.65
N GLN A 200 -1.14 -3.34 23.13
CA GLN A 200 -1.65 -2.52 24.22
C GLN A 200 -0.98 -2.83 25.56
N GLU A 201 -0.63 -4.09 25.81
CA GLU A 201 0.15 -4.50 27.00
C GLU A 201 1.50 -3.76 27.07
N TYR A 202 2.11 -3.49 25.90
CA TYR A 202 3.37 -2.77 25.78
C TYR A 202 3.20 -1.28 25.43
N GLY A 203 2.03 -0.69 25.72
CA GLY A 203 1.77 0.74 25.51
C GLY A 203 1.66 1.18 24.05
N GLY A 204 1.54 0.23 23.12
CA GLY A 204 1.34 0.46 21.69
C GLY A 204 -0.13 0.38 21.27
N GLY A 205 -0.34 0.15 19.97
CA GLY A 205 -1.68 0.04 19.40
C GLY A 205 -1.71 -0.20 17.90
N GLY A 206 -2.90 -0.18 17.33
CA GLY A 206 -3.14 -0.33 15.89
C GLY A 206 -4.49 -0.95 15.58
N HIS A 207 -4.53 -1.77 14.53
CA HIS A 207 -5.70 -2.52 14.11
C HIS A 207 -5.52 -4.00 14.41
N ARG A 208 -6.64 -4.74 14.42
CA ARG A 208 -6.68 -6.19 14.68
C ARG A 208 -5.56 -6.98 14.00
N ASN A 209 -5.35 -6.76 12.70
CA ASN A 209 -4.35 -7.50 11.91
C ASN A 209 -2.99 -6.79 11.79
N ALA A 210 -2.84 -5.62 12.40
CA ALA A 210 -1.71 -4.73 12.20
C ALA A 210 -1.54 -3.76 13.37
N SER A 211 -0.68 -4.10 14.32
CA SER A 211 -0.35 -3.26 15.48
C SER A 211 1.16 -3.09 15.64
N SER A 212 1.57 -2.17 16.51
CA SER A 212 2.99 -2.02 16.87
C SER A 212 3.18 -1.42 18.25
N PHE A 213 4.33 -1.69 18.85
CA PHE A 213 4.79 -1.15 20.13
C PHE A 213 6.32 -1.02 20.11
N MET A 214 6.88 -0.46 21.18
CA MET A 214 8.32 -0.28 21.32
C MET A 214 8.83 -1.09 22.51
N LEU A 215 9.99 -1.70 22.38
CA LEU A 215 10.72 -2.37 23.47
C LEU A 215 12.17 -1.92 23.46
N SER A 216 12.85 -1.98 24.61
CA SER A 216 14.30 -1.95 24.63
C SER A 216 14.88 -3.23 24.02
N ILE A 217 16.13 -3.18 23.56
CA ILE A 217 16.86 -4.37 23.08
C ILE A 217 16.86 -5.47 24.15
N THR A 218 17.13 -5.10 25.41
CA THR A 218 17.16 -6.04 26.53
C THR A 218 15.83 -6.73 26.78
N GLU A 219 14.71 -6.00 26.69
CA GLU A 219 13.37 -6.59 26.85
C GLU A 219 13.04 -7.53 25.68
N PHE A 220 13.36 -7.13 24.45
CA PHE A 220 13.12 -7.96 23.28
C PHE A 220 13.97 -9.24 23.27
N ASP A 221 15.23 -9.17 23.72
CA ASP A 221 16.11 -10.34 23.78
C ASP A 221 15.58 -11.42 24.73
N GLN A 222 14.79 -11.06 25.75
CA GLN A 222 14.12 -12.04 26.63
C GLN A 222 13.06 -12.88 25.89
N TRP A 223 12.59 -12.43 24.73
CA TRP A 223 11.59 -13.17 23.94
C TRP A 223 12.24 -14.18 23.00
N LYS A 224 13.55 -14.06 22.73
CA LYS A 224 14.25 -15.01 21.86
C LYS A 224 14.36 -16.36 22.56
N LEU A 225 14.01 -17.42 21.85
CA LEU A 225 14.25 -18.78 22.34
C LEU A 225 15.76 -19.10 22.24
N SER A 226 16.31 -19.71 23.29
CA SER A 226 17.71 -20.15 23.38
C SER A 226 18.01 -21.32 22.48
#